data_AF-A0A1C5AYW5-F1
#
_entry.id   AF-A0A1C5AYW5-F1
#
_cell.length_a   1.000
_cell.length_b   1.000
_cell.length_c   1.000
_cell.angle_alpha   90.00
_cell.angle_beta   90.00
_cell.angle_gamma   90.00
#
_symmetry.space_group_name_H-M   'P 1'
#
loop_
_entity.id
_entity.type
_entity.pdbx_description
1 polymer ?
#
loop_
_entity_poly.entity_id
_entity_poly.type
_entity_poly.pdbx_seq_one_letter_code
_entity_poly.pdbx_strand_id
1 'polypeptide(L)'
;MTTTTANHDHGAQHIAFTDPDSTTVNTLPVLGWGAAGEGWPDLTPVVSTPEGPQPLPFDPARRFAYGPTADDATHNLQQRTAAPRVVGLDLSMAATGIAWADGTTYTATTRATGDRRLLAIVDEIARAIDGRNIDLVVIEDLPTHAKSAGITGMVHGAVRAWLIRHNAPYALVAPASLKKYAAGKGNCGKPEMAVAAYKRLGREPADDNQVDALWLRAMGLDRLGHPAVPMPATHRAVLDAVRWPAEATR
;
A
#
# COMPACT_ATOMS: atom_id res chain seq x y z
N MET A 1 35.59 -11.89 42.23
CA MET A 1 34.20 -12.37 42.29
C MET A 1 33.34 -11.31 41.67
N THR A 2 32.94 -11.51 40.43
CA THR A 2 32.23 -10.52 39.63
C THR A 2 30.75 -10.58 40.00
N THR A 3 30.27 -9.53 40.64
CA THR A 3 28.84 -9.25 40.78
C THR A 3 28.25 -9.03 39.40
N THR A 4 27.18 -9.73 39.05
CA THR A 4 26.29 -9.36 37.94
C THR A 4 24.88 -9.27 38.49
N THR A 5 24.43 -8.03 38.63
CA THR A 5 23.07 -7.61 38.94
C THR A 5 22.07 -8.15 37.91
N ALA A 6 20.86 -8.47 38.38
CA ALA A 6 19.74 -8.88 37.55
C ALA A 6 19.45 -7.86 36.44
N ASN A 7 19.34 -8.33 35.19
CA ASN A 7 18.75 -7.54 34.12
C ASN A 7 17.22 -7.54 34.31
N HIS A 8 16.71 -6.50 34.96
CA HIS A 8 15.35 -6.04 34.73
C HIS A 8 15.29 -5.47 33.32
N ASP A 9 14.98 -6.28 32.29
CA ASP A 9 14.58 -5.77 30.96
C ASP A 9 14.04 -6.83 29.97
N HIS A 10 13.52 -7.96 30.46
CA HIS A 10 12.84 -8.91 29.58
C HIS A 10 11.33 -8.73 29.66
N GLY A 11 10.82 -7.75 28.90
CA GLY A 11 9.42 -7.72 28.51
C GLY A 11 9.04 -9.07 27.90
N ALA A 12 7.87 -9.59 28.27
CA ALA A 12 7.38 -10.88 27.78
C ALA A 12 7.43 -10.89 26.24
N GLN A 13 8.28 -11.75 25.68
CA GLN A 13 8.27 -11.98 24.24
C GLN A 13 7.00 -12.78 23.93
N HIS A 14 6.30 -12.45 22.85
CA HIS A 14 5.12 -13.21 22.42
C HIS A 14 5.42 -13.86 21.08
N ILE A 15 5.00 -15.11 20.91
CA ILE A 15 4.96 -15.75 19.59
C ILE A 15 3.59 -15.44 19.00
N ALA A 16 3.59 -14.68 17.92
CA ALA A 16 2.41 -14.41 17.12
C ALA A 16 2.35 -15.39 15.94
N PHE A 17 1.19 -16.02 15.74
CA PHE A 17 0.94 -16.87 14.58
C PHE A 17 -0.47 -16.65 14.04
N THR A 18 -0.62 -16.83 12.72
CA THR A 18 -1.91 -16.87 12.02
C THR A 18 -2.17 -18.28 11.55
N ASP A 19 -3.41 -18.74 11.68
CA ASP A 19 -3.83 -19.95 10.95
C ASP A 19 -3.99 -19.64 9.46
N PRO A 20 -3.67 -20.60 8.56
CA PRO A 20 -3.67 -20.37 7.11
C PRO A 20 -5.01 -19.84 6.55
N ASP A 21 -6.12 -20.22 7.20
CA ASP A 21 -7.48 -19.88 6.79
C ASP A 21 -8.14 -18.83 7.71
N SER A 22 -7.37 -18.23 8.63
CA SER A 22 -7.88 -17.28 9.63
C SER A 22 -7.20 -15.92 9.52
N THR A 23 -7.99 -14.86 9.64
CA THR A 23 -7.48 -13.48 9.80
C THR A 23 -7.11 -13.14 11.24
N THR A 24 -7.28 -14.09 12.17
CA THR A 24 -7.02 -13.89 13.60
C THR A 24 -5.57 -14.25 13.93
N VAL A 25 -4.86 -13.35 14.64
CA VAL A 25 -3.54 -13.67 15.22
C VAL A 25 -3.72 -14.16 16.63
N ASN A 26 -3.21 -15.36 16.87
CA ASN A 26 -3.05 -15.91 18.20
C ASN A 26 -1.69 -15.50 18.74
N THR A 27 -1.65 -15.04 19.99
CA THR A 27 -0.39 -14.72 20.68
C THR A 27 -0.21 -15.65 21.86
N LEU A 28 0.98 -16.24 21.98
CA LEU A 28 1.34 -17.06 23.13
C LEU A 28 2.48 -16.37 23.88
N PRO A 29 2.34 -16.13 25.20
CA PRO A 29 3.42 -15.56 25.99
C PRO A 29 4.58 -16.55 26.07
N VAL A 30 5.78 -16.08 25.71
CA VAL A 30 7.03 -16.82 25.92
C VAL A 30 7.49 -16.52 27.35
N LEU A 31 7.22 -17.47 28.25
CA LEU A 31 7.52 -17.33 29.68
C LEU A 31 8.97 -17.64 30.03
N GLY A 32 9.78 -18.10 29.07
CA GLY A 32 11.22 -18.34 29.25
C GLY A 32 11.82 -19.23 28.16
N TRP A 33 13.15 -19.29 28.13
CA TRP A 33 13.92 -20.21 27.30
C TRP A 33 14.25 -21.46 28.14
N GLY A 34 13.75 -22.64 27.73
CA GLY A 34 14.07 -23.90 28.40
C GLY A 34 15.41 -24.47 27.91
N ALA A 35 16.24 -24.97 28.83
CA ALA A 35 17.47 -25.66 28.47
C ALA A 35 17.18 -27.11 28.05
N ALA A 36 17.67 -27.51 26.88
CA ALA A 36 17.95 -28.90 26.56
C ALA A 36 19.44 -29.02 26.20
N GLY A 37 20.23 -29.58 27.12
CA GLY A 37 21.58 -30.11 26.90
C GLY A 37 22.61 -29.18 26.24
N GLU A 38 23.46 -28.55 27.05
CA GLU A 38 24.77 -27.96 26.71
C GLU A 38 25.04 -27.60 25.23
N GLY A 39 24.54 -26.44 24.83
CA GLY A 39 24.84 -25.82 23.55
C GLY A 39 23.76 -24.84 23.18
N TRP A 40 24.12 -23.59 22.94
CA TRP A 40 23.17 -22.52 22.62
C TRP A 40 22.54 -22.51 21.20
N PRO A 41 22.73 -23.47 20.26
CA PRO A 41 22.06 -23.37 18.96
C PRO A 41 20.62 -23.91 18.90
N ASP A 42 20.14 -24.72 19.86
CA ASP A 42 18.83 -25.40 19.75
C ASP A 42 17.83 -24.97 20.81
N LEU A 43 17.37 -23.72 20.74
CA LEU A 43 16.28 -23.24 21.58
C LEU A 43 14.92 -23.54 20.92
N THR A 44 14.20 -24.53 21.45
CA THR A 44 12.82 -24.85 21.04
C THR A 44 11.85 -24.03 21.87
N PRO A 45 11.00 -23.17 21.28
CA PRO A 45 10.03 -22.41 22.06
C PRO A 45 8.96 -23.34 22.67
N VAL A 46 8.63 -23.10 23.94
CA VAL A 46 7.63 -23.87 24.71
C VAL A 46 6.44 -22.98 25.07
N VAL A 47 5.24 -23.58 25.14
CA VAL A 47 3.99 -22.92 25.54
C VAL A 47 3.53 -23.53 26.87
N SER A 48 3.01 -22.68 27.75
CA SER A 48 2.41 -23.12 29.00
C SER A 48 1.00 -23.65 28.74
N THR A 49 0.77 -24.93 29.04
CA THR A 49 -0.57 -25.54 29.04
C THR A 49 -0.98 -25.91 30.47
N PRO A 50 -2.27 -26.19 30.74
CA PRO A 50 -2.71 -26.72 32.03
C PRO A 50 -2.01 -28.03 32.45
N GLU A 51 -1.39 -28.71 31.49
CA GLU A 51 -0.68 -29.99 31.65
C GLU A 51 0.84 -29.80 31.81
N GLY A 52 1.34 -28.55 31.79
CA GLY A 52 2.75 -28.19 31.92
C GLY A 52 3.33 -27.51 30.67
N PRO A 53 4.63 -27.13 30.67
CA PRO A 53 5.29 -26.57 29.49
C PRO A 53 5.39 -27.62 28.38
N GLN A 54 4.83 -27.32 27.20
CA GLN A 54 4.86 -28.20 26.04
C GLN A 54 5.66 -27.55 24.90
N PRO A 55 6.51 -28.29 24.17
CA PRO A 55 7.19 -27.77 22.99
C PRO A 55 6.17 -27.38 21.91
N LEU A 56 6.39 -26.23 21.26
CA LEU A 56 5.57 -25.86 20.11
C LEU A 56 5.80 -26.87 18.98
N PRO A 57 4.74 -27.33 18.29
CA PRO A 57 4.89 -28.10 17.07
C PRO A 57 5.58 -27.20 16.03
N PHE A 58 6.86 -27.47 15.77
CA PHE A 58 7.61 -26.83 14.71
C PHE A 58 7.09 -27.33 13.37
N ASP A 59 6.25 -26.52 12.72
CA ASP A 59 5.89 -26.70 11.31
C ASP A 59 6.77 -25.76 10.47
N PRO A 60 7.77 -26.26 9.74
CA PRO A 60 8.65 -25.44 8.92
C PRO A 60 7.92 -24.73 7.77
N ALA A 61 6.68 -25.11 7.44
CA ALA A 61 5.84 -24.39 6.49
C ALA A 61 5.18 -23.14 7.09
N ARG A 62 5.11 -23.03 8.43
CA ARG A 62 4.57 -21.86 9.14
C ARG A 62 5.70 -20.89 9.43
N ARG A 63 5.67 -19.72 8.78
CA ARG A 63 6.63 -18.62 9.03
C ARG A 63 6.40 -18.05 10.43
N PHE A 64 7.24 -18.42 11.40
CA PHE A 64 7.29 -17.76 12.71
C PHE A 64 8.06 -16.43 12.58
N ALA A 65 7.43 -15.33 12.99
CA ALA A 65 8.15 -14.07 13.22
C ALA A 65 8.39 -13.93 14.72
N TYR A 66 9.67 -13.86 15.12
CA TYR A 66 10.01 -13.29 16.43
C TYR A 66 9.65 -11.80 16.37
N GLY A 67 8.63 -11.40 17.12
CA GLY A 67 8.04 -10.08 17.03
C GLY A 67 8.30 -9.22 18.28
N PRO A 68 8.30 -7.88 18.12
CA PRO A 68 8.38 -6.92 19.22
C PRO A 68 7.14 -7.00 20.14
N THR A 69 7.06 -6.16 21.18
CA THR A 69 6.09 -6.24 22.30
C THR A 69 4.62 -6.38 21.85
N ALA A 70 3.72 -6.79 22.75
CA ALA A 70 2.29 -6.95 22.42
C ALA A 70 1.65 -5.69 21.80
N ASP A 71 2.13 -4.50 22.18
CA ASP A 71 1.70 -3.22 21.60
C ASP A 71 2.23 -3.05 20.17
N ASP A 72 3.48 -3.41 19.91
CA ASP A 72 4.07 -3.38 18.58
C ASP A 72 3.43 -4.43 17.66
N ALA A 73 3.12 -5.62 18.18
CA ALA A 73 2.41 -6.66 17.45
C ALA A 73 1.01 -6.19 17.07
N THR A 74 0.27 -5.59 18.00
CA THR A 74 -1.07 -5.03 17.75
C THR A 74 -1.02 -3.87 16.77
N HIS A 75 -0.03 -2.98 16.89
CA HIS A 75 0.17 -1.87 15.95
C HIS A 75 0.51 -2.38 14.54
N ASN A 76 1.44 -3.33 14.44
CA ASN A 76 1.80 -3.97 13.16
C ASN A 76 0.63 -4.77 12.57
N LEU A 77 -0.22 -5.38 13.39
CA LEU A 77 -1.44 -6.05 12.95
C LEU A 77 -2.48 -5.06 12.44
N GLN A 78 -2.74 -3.98 13.17
CA GLN A 78 -3.65 -2.93 12.72
C GLN A 78 -3.20 -2.33 11.39
N GLN A 79 -1.89 -2.13 11.21
CA GLN A 79 -1.32 -1.72 9.92
C GLN A 79 -1.46 -2.79 8.83
N ARG A 80 -1.38 -4.09 9.18
CA ARG A 80 -1.54 -5.22 8.23
C ARG A 80 -3.00 -5.58 7.92
N THR A 81 -3.96 -5.22 8.77
CA THR A 81 -5.39 -5.47 8.57
C THR A 81 -6.15 -4.26 8.01
N ALA A 82 -5.59 -3.05 8.14
CA ALA A 82 -6.14 -1.87 7.50
C ALA A 82 -5.96 -1.98 5.98
N ALA A 83 -6.98 -1.57 5.23
CA ALA A 83 -6.87 -1.50 3.78
C ALA A 83 -5.67 -0.61 3.39
N PRO A 84 -4.86 -1.03 2.40
CA PRO A 84 -3.66 -0.29 2.02
C PRO A 84 -4.03 1.12 1.57
N ARG A 85 -3.17 2.06 1.92
CA ARG A 85 -3.36 3.48 1.74
C ARG A 85 -2.82 3.88 0.38
N VAL A 86 -3.67 3.69 -0.63
CA VAL A 86 -3.36 3.94 -2.04
C VAL A 86 -3.91 5.29 -2.49
N VAL A 87 -3.09 6.08 -3.17
CA VAL A 87 -3.49 7.35 -3.80
C VAL A 87 -3.39 7.22 -5.33
N GLY A 88 -4.40 7.72 -6.05
CA GLY A 88 -4.38 7.80 -7.51
C GLY A 88 -4.22 9.24 -7.99
N LEU A 89 -3.33 9.49 -8.96
CA LEU A 89 -3.01 10.83 -9.48
C LEU A 89 -3.07 10.88 -11.01
N ASP A 90 -3.96 11.72 -11.54
CA ASP A 90 -3.95 12.15 -12.95
C ASP A 90 -3.33 13.55 -13.03
N LEU A 91 -2.07 13.64 -13.47
CA LEU A 91 -1.27 14.85 -13.38
C LEU A 91 -1.45 15.75 -14.61
N SER A 92 -1.82 17.00 -14.36
CA SER A 92 -1.88 18.02 -15.41
C SER A 92 -1.64 19.42 -14.84
N MET A 93 -1.01 20.27 -15.67
CA MET A 93 -0.74 21.68 -15.34
C MET A 93 -2.01 22.55 -15.29
N ALA A 94 -3.14 22.05 -15.78
CA ALA A 94 -4.41 22.76 -15.78
C ALA A 94 -5.32 22.30 -14.64
N ALA A 95 -5.49 20.98 -14.49
CA ALA A 95 -6.36 20.36 -13.52
C ALA A 95 -5.79 18.98 -13.17
N THR A 96 -5.38 18.77 -11.93
CA THR A 96 -4.84 17.48 -11.48
C THR A 96 -5.94 16.71 -10.76
N GLY A 97 -6.30 15.52 -11.26
CA GLY A 97 -7.24 14.63 -10.63
C GLY A 97 -6.58 13.85 -9.49
N ILE A 98 -7.25 13.75 -8.35
CA ILE A 98 -6.72 13.06 -7.18
C ILE A 98 -7.78 12.16 -6.56
N ALA A 99 -7.40 10.92 -6.25
CA ALA A 99 -8.17 9.98 -5.45
C ALA A 99 -7.39 9.63 -4.18
N TRP A 100 -7.94 10.03 -3.04
CA TRP A 100 -7.30 9.89 -1.73
C TRP A 100 -7.40 8.48 -1.17
N ALA A 101 -6.57 8.17 -0.16
CA ALA A 101 -6.54 6.85 0.48
C ALA A 101 -7.90 6.41 1.06
N ASP A 102 -8.75 7.34 1.50
CA ASP A 102 -10.11 7.07 1.97
C ASP A 102 -11.15 6.87 0.83
N GLY A 103 -10.73 7.03 -0.42
CA GLY A 103 -11.56 6.88 -1.61
C GLY A 103 -12.32 8.14 -2.03
N THR A 104 -12.17 9.26 -1.33
CA THR A 104 -12.67 10.56 -1.81
C THR A 104 -11.86 11.07 -2.99
N THR A 105 -12.51 11.81 -3.89
CA THR A 105 -11.87 12.35 -5.10
C THR A 105 -11.95 13.87 -5.14
N TYR A 106 -10.96 14.49 -5.77
CA TYR A 106 -10.84 15.93 -5.88
C TYR A 106 -10.10 16.31 -7.16
N THR A 107 -10.42 17.48 -7.73
CA THR A 107 -9.68 18.07 -8.85
C THR A 107 -8.97 19.33 -8.37
N ALA A 108 -7.66 19.24 -8.24
CA ALA A 108 -6.82 20.35 -7.88
C ALA A 108 -6.65 21.29 -9.08
N THR A 109 -7.12 22.52 -8.91
CA THR A 109 -6.91 23.61 -9.87
C THR A 109 -6.17 24.75 -9.18
N THR A 110 -5.39 25.51 -9.95
CA THR A 110 -4.61 26.62 -9.39
C THR A 110 -4.72 27.87 -10.23
N ARG A 111 -4.82 29.02 -9.54
CA ARG A 111 -4.72 30.35 -10.16
C ARG A 111 -3.27 30.78 -10.38
N ALA A 112 -2.29 30.03 -9.83
CA ALA A 112 -0.88 30.29 -10.09
C ALA A 112 -0.58 30.20 -11.60
N THR A 113 0.51 30.80 -12.05
CA THR A 113 0.89 30.83 -13.47
C THR A 113 2.34 30.38 -13.63
N GLY A 114 2.69 29.87 -14.82
CA GLY A 114 4.01 29.32 -15.12
C GLY A 114 4.45 28.25 -14.12
N ASP A 115 5.74 28.23 -13.79
CA ASP A 115 6.35 27.21 -12.92
C ASP A 115 5.83 27.24 -11.48
N ARG A 116 5.23 28.36 -11.03
CA ARG A 116 4.60 28.41 -9.69
C ARG A 116 3.42 27.45 -9.58
N ARG A 117 2.83 27.02 -10.70
CA ARG A 117 1.83 25.95 -10.70
C ARG A 117 2.38 24.61 -10.23
N LEU A 118 3.64 24.31 -10.56
CA LEU A 118 4.29 23.06 -10.14
C LEU A 118 4.35 22.98 -8.62
N LEU A 119 4.73 24.08 -7.97
CA LEU A 119 4.76 24.17 -6.50
C LEU A 119 3.37 24.00 -5.90
N ALA A 120 2.35 24.66 -6.46
CA ALA A 120 0.98 24.53 -5.96
C ALA A 120 0.45 23.09 -6.05
N ILE A 121 0.77 22.36 -7.13
CA ILE A 121 0.40 20.95 -7.30
C ILE A 121 1.15 20.06 -6.29
N VAL A 122 2.45 20.27 -6.15
CA VAL A 122 3.27 19.52 -5.17
C VAL A 122 2.80 19.78 -3.75
N ASP A 123 2.49 21.02 -3.38
CA ASP A 123 1.97 21.36 -2.05
C ASP A 123 0.63 20.68 -1.76
N GLU A 124 -0.24 20.57 -2.76
CA GLU A 124 -1.53 19.90 -2.62
C GLU A 124 -1.36 18.39 -2.41
N ILE A 125 -0.47 17.77 -3.18
CA ILE A 125 -0.10 16.36 -3.01
C ILE A 125 0.58 16.15 -1.64
N ALA A 126 1.46 17.06 -1.25
CA ALA A 126 2.17 17.03 0.01
C ALA A 126 1.19 17.05 1.18
N ARG A 127 0.22 17.98 1.21
CA ARG A 127 -0.80 18.06 2.27
C ARG A 127 -1.58 16.77 2.46
N ALA A 128 -1.77 16.02 1.39
CA ALA A 128 -2.55 14.81 1.46
C ALA A 128 -1.76 13.56 1.83
N ILE A 129 -0.44 13.59 1.61
CA ILE A 129 0.48 12.53 2.00
C ILE A 129 1.07 12.80 3.40
N ASP A 130 1.18 14.06 3.80
CA ASP A 130 1.79 14.47 5.07
C ASP A 130 0.97 13.98 6.28
N GLY A 131 1.67 13.39 7.25
CA GLY A 131 1.11 12.72 8.43
C GLY A 131 0.52 11.33 8.18
N ARG A 132 0.66 10.80 6.97
CA ARG A 132 -0.13 9.68 6.47
C ARG A 132 0.79 8.68 5.76
N ASN A 133 1.22 7.59 6.44
CA ASN A 133 1.96 6.48 5.80
C ASN A 133 1.24 5.99 4.51
N ILE A 134 1.80 6.26 3.33
CA ILE A 134 1.22 5.87 2.03
C ILE A 134 1.93 4.63 1.54
N ASP A 135 1.15 3.59 1.23
CA ASP A 135 1.71 2.32 0.76
C ASP A 135 2.04 2.39 -0.74
N LEU A 136 1.24 3.13 -1.51
CA LEU A 136 1.43 3.25 -2.96
C LEU A 136 0.74 4.49 -3.53
N VAL A 137 1.45 5.18 -4.42
CA VAL A 137 0.89 6.21 -5.31
C VAL A 137 0.85 5.67 -6.74
N VAL A 138 -0.30 5.73 -7.41
CA VAL A 138 -0.46 5.30 -8.80
C VAL A 138 -0.71 6.51 -9.67
N ILE A 139 0.15 6.72 -10.66
CA ILE A 139 0.14 7.92 -11.51
C ILE A 139 -0.11 7.48 -12.96
N GLU A 140 -1.00 8.17 -13.69
CA GLU A 140 -1.12 7.96 -15.14
C GLU A 140 0.21 8.35 -15.81
N ASP A 141 0.71 7.54 -16.73
CA ASP A 141 1.96 7.80 -17.45
C ASP A 141 1.74 8.68 -18.69
N LEU A 142 2.80 9.34 -19.13
CA LEU A 142 2.77 10.15 -20.35
C LEU A 142 2.64 9.25 -21.58
N PRO A 143 1.80 9.62 -22.58
CA PRO A 143 1.82 8.94 -23.86
C PRO A 143 3.20 9.08 -24.52
N THR A 144 3.78 7.97 -24.96
CA THR A 144 5.14 7.86 -25.54
C THR A 144 5.39 8.76 -26.76
N HIS A 145 4.34 9.34 -27.36
CA HIS A 145 4.40 10.19 -28.55
C HIS A 145 3.66 11.54 -28.39
N ALA A 146 3.43 12.00 -27.15
CA ALA A 146 2.73 13.26 -26.93
C ALA A 146 3.58 14.48 -27.34
N LYS A 147 3.08 15.30 -28.28
CA LYS A 147 3.70 16.58 -28.70
C LYS A 147 3.82 17.61 -27.56
N SER A 148 3.11 17.41 -26.45
CA SER A 148 3.09 18.24 -25.24
C SER A 148 3.98 17.70 -24.09
N ALA A 149 4.83 16.69 -24.36
CA ALA A 149 5.63 16.00 -23.34
C ALA A 149 6.52 16.92 -22.48
N GLY A 150 6.89 18.11 -22.97
CA GLY A 150 7.69 19.08 -22.19
C GLY A 150 6.96 19.63 -20.97
N ILE A 151 5.72 20.11 -21.13
CA ILE A 151 4.97 20.76 -20.04
C ILE A 151 4.45 19.72 -19.05
N THR A 152 3.86 18.63 -19.54
CA THR A 152 3.38 17.56 -18.64
C THR A 152 4.55 16.82 -17.99
N GLY A 153 5.71 16.76 -18.66
CA GLY A 153 6.95 16.24 -18.07
C GLY A 153 7.42 17.02 -16.84
N MET A 154 7.22 18.34 -16.81
CA MET A 154 7.59 19.17 -15.65
C MET A 154 6.78 18.83 -14.40
N VAL A 155 5.45 18.68 -14.52
CA VAL A 155 4.61 18.31 -13.36
C VAL A 155 4.91 16.89 -12.88
N HIS A 156 5.12 15.94 -13.79
CA HIS A 156 5.57 14.60 -13.43
C HIS A 156 6.91 14.63 -12.70
N GLY A 157 7.88 15.38 -13.21
CA GLY A 157 9.20 15.51 -12.60
C GLY A 157 9.12 16.08 -11.18
N ALA A 158 8.36 17.17 -11.00
CA ALA A 158 8.19 17.82 -9.70
C ALA A 158 7.53 16.89 -8.67
N VAL A 159 6.42 16.25 -9.03
CA VAL A 159 5.69 15.33 -8.15
C VAL A 159 6.53 14.10 -7.81
N ARG A 160 7.15 13.45 -8.81
CA ARG A 160 7.97 12.26 -8.58
C ARG A 160 9.20 12.55 -7.74
N ALA A 161 9.85 13.70 -7.93
CA ALA A 161 10.96 14.13 -7.09
C ALA A 161 10.53 14.32 -5.63
N TRP A 162 9.35 14.89 -5.40
CA TRP A 162 8.79 15.02 -4.06
C TRP A 162 8.50 13.65 -3.45
N LEU A 163 7.84 12.74 -4.18
CA LEU A 163 7.53 11.38 -3.70
C LEU A 163 8.80 10.60 -3.31
N ILE A 164 9.85 10.65 -4.14
CA ILE A 164 11.14 10.01 -3.86
C ILE A 164 11.76 10.58 -2.59
N ARG A 165 11.75 11.92 -2.42
CA ARG A 165 12.32 12.58 -1.24
C ARG A 165 11.61 12.18 0.06
N HIS A 166 10.33 11.79 -0.02
CA HIS A 166 9.52 11.41 1.14
C HIS A 166 9.30 9.90 1.25
N ASN A 167 10.06 9.08 0.52
CA ASN A 167 9.95 7.62 0.52
C ASN A 167 8.53 7.11 0.23
N ALA A 168 7.77 7.82 -0.61
CA ALA A 168 6.44 7.40 -1.04
C ALA A 168 6.58 6.53 -2.30
N PRO A 169 6.31 5.21 -2.24
CA PRO A 169 6.41 4.33 -3.39
C PRO A 169 5.41 4.74 -4.47
N TYR A 170 5.81 4.70 -5.74
CA TYR A 170 4.90 5.02 -6.84
C TYR A 170 5.05 4.12 -8.06
N ALA A 171 3.96 3.98 -8.80
CA ALA A 171 3.88 3.28 -10.08
C ALA A 171 3.35 4.20 -11.19
N LEU A 172 3.78 3.94 -12.42
CA LEU A 172 3.30 4.63 -13.62
C LEU A 172 2.42 3.68 -14.44
N VAL A 173 1.23 4.14 -14.82
CA VAL A 173 0.25 3.34 -15.55
C VAL A 173 -0.06 3.99 -16.89
N ALA A 174 0.19 3.28 -17.99
CA ALA A 174 -0.13 3.77 -19.32
C ALA A 174 -1.65 4.03 -19.47
N PRO A 175 -2.06 5.09 -20.20
CA PRO A 175 -3.48 5.44 -20.39
C PRO A 175 -4.32 4.28 -20.96
N ALA A 176 -3.75 3.50 -21.88
CA ALA A 176 -4.42 2.35 -22.47
C ALA A 176 -4.64 1.22 -21.45
N SER A 177 -3.71 1.03 -20.51
CA SER A 177 -3.84 0.06 -19.42
C SER A 177 -4.92 0.50 -18.43
N LEU A 178 -4.94 1.78 -18.07
CA LEU A 178 -5.98 2.36 -17.21
C LEU A 178 -7.39 2.16 -17.79
N LYS A 179 -7.56 2.54 -19.07
CA LYS A 179 -8.83 2.38 -19.81
C LYS A 179 -9.27 0.93 -19.90
N LYS A 180 -8.34 0.03 -20.22
CA LYS A 180 -8.61 -1.41 -20.30
C LYS A 180 -8.96 -1.99 -18.93
N TYR A 181 -8.33 -1.54 -17.85
CA TYR A 181 -8.73 -1.93 -16.50
C TYR A 181 -10.15 -1.46 -16.17
N ALA A 182 -10.45 -0.18 -16.41
CA ALA A 182 -11.74 0.41 -16.07
C ALA A 182 -12.92 -0.18 -16.87
N ALA A 183 -12.78 -0.26 -18.19
CA ALA A 183 -13.89 -0.55 -19.10
C ALA A 183 -13.67 -1.77 -20.01
N GLY A 184 -12.52 -2.44 -19.92
CA GLY A 184 -12.20 -3.63 -20.71
C GLY A 184 -11.61 -3.35 -22.09
N LYS A 185 -11.52 -2.06 -22.49
CA LYS A 185 -10.99 -1.61 -23.78
C LYS A 185 -9.99 -0.49 -23.59
N GLY A 186 -8.80 -0.60 -24.20
CA GLY A 186 -7.73 0.40 -24.05
C GLY A 186 -7.99 1.72 -24.78
N ASN A 187 -8.99 1.78 -25.65
CA ASN A 187 -9.38 2.95 -26.43
C ASN A 187 -10.73 3.56 -25.99
N CYS A 188 -11.26 3.16 -24.83
CA CYS A 188 -12.53 3.71 -24.36
C CYS A 188 -12.44 5.21 -24.02
N GLY A 189 -13.60 5.88 -24.07
CA GLY A 189 -13.74 7.27 -23.65
C GLY A 189 -13.91 7.45 -22.14
N LYS A 190 -13.77 8.68 -21.66
CA LYS A 190 -14.01 9.05 -20.24
C LYS A 190 -15.45 8.75 -19.78
N PRO A 191 -16.52 8.98 -20.60
CA PRO A 191 -17.87 8.62 -20.19
C PRO A 191 -18.07 7.12 -19.92
N GLU A 192 -17.40 6.25 -20.69
CA GLU A 192 -17.44 4.80 -20.46
C GLU A 192 -16.79 4.43 -19.12
N MET A 193 -15.68 5.09 -18.77
CA MET A 193 -15.01 4.90 -17.49
C MET A 193 -15.86 5.42 -16.32
N ALA A 194 -16.55 6.54 -16.48
CA ALA A 194 -17.46 7.09 -15.47
C ALA A 194 -18.66 6.16 -15.22
N VAL A 195 -19.28 5.65 -16.29
CA VAL A 195 -20.36 4.64 -16.19
C VAL A 195 -19.85 3.37 -15.52
N ALA A 196 -18.63 2.94 -15.83
CA ALA A 196 -18.01 1.79 -15.17
C ALA A 196 -17.78 2.06 -13.68
N ALA A 197 -17.33 3.26 -13.30
CA ALA A 197 -17.12 3.65 -11.91
C ALA A 197 -18.43 3.65 -11.12
N TYR A 198 -19.51 4.18 -11.71
CA TYR A 198 -20.83 4.11 -11.10
C TYR A 198 -21.30 2.66 -10.91
N LYS A 199 -21.30 1.86 -11.99
CA LYS A 199 -21.83 0.49 -11.97
C LYS A 199 -21.04 -0.47 -11.09
N ARG A 200 -19.72 -0.29 -10.98
CA ARG A 200 -18.83 -1.20 -10.25
C ARG A 200 -18.50 -0.69 -8.87
N LEU A 201 -18.07 0.56 -8.76
CA LEU A 201 -17.58 1.14 -7.51
C LEU A 201 -18.67 1.87 -6.71
N GLY A 202 -19.85 2.10 -7.30
CA GLY A 202 -20.90 2.92 -6.68
C GLY A 202 -20.46 4.38 -6.51
N ARG A 203 -19.57 4.87 -7.37
CA ARG A 203 -19.00 6.22 -7.30
C ARG A 203 -19.38 7.05 -8.53
N GLU A 204 -19.67 8.31 -8.29
CA GLU A 204 -19.95 9.32 -9.32
C GLU A 204 -18.93 10.46 -9.19
N PRO A 205 -17.73 10.32 -9.80
CA PRO A 205 -16.76 11.40 -9.83
C PRO A 205 -17.34 12.62 -10.57
N ALA A 206 -17.02 13.82 -10.08
CA ALA A 206 -17.63 15.04 -10.62
C ALA A 206 -17.09 15.47 -12.00
N ASP A 207 -15.91 15.01 -12.38
CA ASP A 207 -15.27 15.33 -13.67
C ASP A 207 -14.31 14.22 -14.13
N ASP A 208 -13.88 14.33 -15.39
CA ASP A 208 -13.02 13.34 -16.05
C ASP A 208 -11.69 13.09 -15.31
N ASN A 209 -11.05 14.12 -14.73
CA ASN A 209 -9.76 13.95 -14.04
C ASN A 209 -9.95 13.10 -12.78
N GLN A 210 -11.08 13.25 -12.08
CA GLN A 210 -11.41 12.42 -10.92
C GLN A 210 -11.71 10.97 -11.33
N VAL A 211 -12.28 10.75 -12.51
CA VAL A 211 -12.54 9.40 -13.04
C VAL A 211 -11.23 8.63 -13.21
N ASP A 212 -10.21 9.25 -13.82
CA ASP A 212 -8.91 8.60 -14.00
C ASP A 212 -8.23 8.35 -12.66
N ALA A 213 -8.17 9.36 -11.80
CA ALA A 213 -7.58 9.24 -10.47
C ALA A 213 -8.23 8.11 -9.65
N LEU A 214 -9.56 8.00 -9.69
CA LEU A 214 -10.29 6.92 -9.01
C LEU A 214 -9.89 5.54 -9.52
N TRP A 215 -9.78 5.38 -10.84
CA TRP A 215 -9.39 4.11 -11.45
C TRP A 215 -7.92 3.77 -11.20
N LEU A 216 -7.01 4.75 -11.19
CA LEU A 216 -5.60 4.56 -10.80
C LEU A 216 -5.50 4.04 -9.37
N ARG A 217 -6.23 4.64 -8.43
CA ARG A 217 -6.32 4.14 -7.05
C ARG A 217 -6.85 2.70 -7.00
N ALA A 218 -7.92 2.41 -7.76
CA ALA A 218 -8.49 1.06 -7.81
C ALA A 218 -7.50 0.01 -8.36
N MET A 219 -6.65 0.37 -9.32
CA MET A 219 -5.59 -0.51 -9.82
C MET A 219 -4.52 -0.80 -8.76
N GLY A 220 -4.09 0.22 -8.01
CA GLY A 220 -3.12 0.04 -6.93
C GLY A 220 -3.66 -0.83 -5.80
N LEU A 221 -4.93 -0.62 -5.42
CA LEU A 221 -5.63 -1.47 -4.46
C LEU A 221 -5.69 -2.93 -4.90
N ASP A 222 -6.07 -3.20 -6.16
CA ASP A 222 -6.11 -4.55 -6.72
C ASP A 222 -4.70 -5.18 -6.74
N ARG A 223 -3.68 -4.42 -7.13
CA ARG A 223 -2.29 -4.90 -7.12
C ARG A 223 -1.83 -5.34 -5.73
N LEU A 224 -2.27 -4.65 -4.69
CA LEU A 224 -1.94 -4.97 -3.30
C LEU A 224 -2.81 -6.10 -2.72
N GLY A 225 -3.70 -6.71 -3.52
CA GLY A 225 -4.58 -7.79 -3.06
C GLY A 225 -5.84 -7.31 -2.35
N HIS A 226 -6.13 -6.00 -2.38
CA HIS A 226 -7.31 -5.38 -1.78
C HIS A 226 -8.20 -4.70 -2.84
N PRO A 227 -8.62 -5.41 -3.90
CA PRO A 227 -9.40 -4.80 -4.97
C PRO A 227 -10.68 -4.16 -4.42
N ALA A 228 -10.96 -2.92 -4.85
CA ALA A 228 -12.17 -2.20 -4.41
C ALA A 228 -13.45 -2.98 -4.75
N VAL A 229 -13.42 -3.73 -5.86
CA VAL A 229 -14.42 -4.71 -6.27
C VAL A 229 -13.77 -5.83 -7.08
N PRO A 230 -14.36 -7.03 -7.15
CA PRO A 230 -13.89 -8.07 -8.04
C PRO A 230 -13.90 -7.60 -9.51
N MET A 231 -12.73 -7.65 -10.15
CA MET A 231 -12.56 -7.25 -11.55
C MET A 231 -12.44 -8.48 -12.46
N PRO A 232 -13.00 -8.45 -13.69
CA PRO A 232 -12.82 -9.55 -14.64
C PRO A 232 -11.35 -9.83 -14.94
N ALA A 233 -10.98 -11.09 -15.11
CA ALA A 233 -9.59 -11.49 -15.38
C ALA A 233 -8.98 -10.75 -16.60
N THR A 234 -9.78 -10.52 -17.64
CA THR A 234 -9.38 -9.77 -18.85
C THR A 234 -9.04 -8.30 -18.58
N HIS A 235 -9.66 -7.69 -17.57
CA HIS A 235 -9.35 -6.35 -17.11
C HIS A 235 -8.09 -6.37 -16.22
N ARG A 236 -8.02 -7.32 -15.28
CA ARG A 236 -6.90 -7.46 -14.33
C ARG A 236 -5.57 -7.79 -15.01
N ALA A 237 -5.58 -8.46 -16.15
CA ALA A 237 -4.37 -8.82 -16.91
C ALA A 237 -3.47 -7.63 -17.27
N VAL A 238 -3.97 -6.39 -17.25
CA VAL A 238 -3.13 -5.20 -17.48
C VAL A 238 -2.22 -4.86 -16.30
N LEU A 239 -2.53 -5.35 -15.10
CA LEU A 239 -1.70 -5.13 -13.90
C LEU A 239 -0.33 -5.78 -14.06
N ASP A 240 -0.24 -6.90 -14.79
CA ASP A 240 1.01 -7.63 -15.04
C ASP A 240 1.98 -6.85 -15.94
N ALA A 241 1.45 -5.93 -16.75
CA ALA A 241 2.25 -5.08 -17.63
C ALA A 241 2.75 -3.79 -16.94
N VAL A 242 2.25 -3.48 -15.74
CA VAL A 242 2.64 -2.30 -14.98
C VAL A 242 3.89 -2.60 -14.15
N ARG A 243 4.86 -1.67 -14.17
CA ARG A 243 6.04 -1.76 -13.31
C ARG A 243 5.73 -1.21 -11.92
N TRP A 244 5.48 -2.11 -10.98
CA TRP A 244 5.21 -1.78 -9.58
C TRP A 244 6.52 -1.60 -8.78
N PRO A 245 6.56 -0.70 -7.77
CA PRO A 245 7.72 -0.56 -6.90
C PRO A 245 7.89 -1.80 -6.01
N ALA A 246 9.13 -2.11 -5.65
CA ALA A 246 9.45 -3.30 -4.85
C ALA A 246 8.79 -3.23 -3.46
N GLU A 247 8.69 -2.04 -2.88
CA GLU A 247 8.05 -1.84 -1.58
C GLU A 247 6.54 -2.10 -1.59
N ALA A 248 5.90 -2.10 -2.77
CA ALA A 248 4.47 -2.39 -2.96
C ALA A 248 4.18 -3.87 -3.25
N THR A 249 5.14 -4.77 -3.00
CA THR A 249 4.92 -6.22 -3.08
C THR A 249 5.11 -6.78 -1.67
N ARG A 250 4.06 -6.68 -0.84
CA ARG A 250 4.03 -7.26 0.51
C ARG A 250 2.88 -8.23 0.64
#